data_AF-B0T6V8-F1
#
_entry.id   AF-B0T6V8-F1
#
_cell.length_a   1.000
_cell.length_b   1.000
_cell.length_c   1.000
_cell.angle_alpha   90.00
_cell.angle_beta   90.00
_cell.angle_gamma   90.00
#
_symmetry.space_group_name_H-M   'P 1'
#
loop_
_entity.id
_entity.type
_entity.pdbx_description
1 polymer ?
#
loop_
_entity_poly.entity_id
_entity_poly.type
_entity_poly.pdbx_seq_one_letter_code
_entity_poly.pdbx_strand_id
1 'polypeptide(L)'
;MKKIIVATVVAISALAGAAQAGTAVSNFDFLQAARCRGLAASEGLGKLDTASIDAFLKQETGNRELPIRVSANNKITGAQKEGDKAEGAKKEKLLAERSGVCSAFLNRAATGAAVNTSN
;
A
#
# COMPACT_ATOMS: atom_id res chain seq x y z
N MET A 1 48.38 -7.56 -22.11
CA MET A 1 47.15 -6.83 -22.51
C MET A 1 46.01 -7.82 -22.71
N LYS A 2 45.02 -7.84 -21.82
CA LYS A 2 43.72 -8.48 -22.09
C LYS A 2 42.67 -7.75 -21.26
N LYS A 3 41.87 -6.92 -21.92
CA LYS A 3 40.75 -6.17 -21.34
C LYS A 3 39.59 -7.14 -21.20
N ILE A 4 39.26 -7.56 -19.98
CA ILE A 4 38.03 -8.30 -19.72
C ILE A 4 36.95 -7.26 -19.46
N ILE A 5 36.07 -7.08 -20.44
CA ILE A 5 34.85 -6.31 -20.31
C ILE A 5 33.89 -7.16 -19.49
N VAL A 6 33.71 -6.83 -18.21
CA VAL A 6 32.66 -7.42 -17.38
C VAL A 6 31.39 -6.64 -17.65
N ALA A 7 30.53 -7.19 -18.50
CA ALA A 7 29.16 -6.75 -18.62
C ALA A 7 28.44 -7.05 -17.30
N THR A 8 28.21 -6.04 -16.48
CA THR A 8 27.33 -6.13 -15.31
C THR A 8 25.91 -6.35 -15.81
N VAL A 9 25.50 -7.60 -15.87
CA VAL A 9 24.11 -8.03 -15.99
C VAL A 9 23.38 -7.45 -14.78
N VAL A 10 22.46 -6.52 -15.04
CA VAL A 10 21.44 -6.11 -14.06
C VAL A 10 20.61 -7.37 -13.80
N ALA A 11 20.91 -8.04 -12.69
CA ALA A 11 20.02 -9.01 -12.11
C ALA A 11 18.80 -8.24 -11.61
N ILE A 12 17.83 -8.05 -12.49
CA ILE A 12 16.45 -7.81 -12.11
C ILE A 12 16.10 -9.07 -11.32
N SER A 13 16.18 -8.98 -10.00
CA SER A 13 15.62 -9.99 -9.12
C SER A 13 14.18 -10.17 -9.56
N ALA A 14 13.93 -11.26 -10.27
CA ALA A 14 12.61 -11.80 -10.46
C ALA A 14 12.02 -11.82 -9.05
N LEU A 15 11.06 -10.92 -8.79
CA LEU A 15 10.12 -11.17 -7.72
C LEU A 15 9.41 -12.43 -8.15
N ALA A 16 9.97 -13.55 -7.68
CA ALA A 16 9.28 -14.80 -7.60
C ALA A 16 7.85 -14.45 -7.22
N GLY A 17 6.92 -14.86 -8.08
CA GLY A 17 5.54 -15.03 -7.68
C GLY A 17 5.55 -16.05 -6.54
N ALA A 18 5.88 -15.59 -5.34
CA ALA A 18 5.39 -16.18 -4.15
C ALA A 18 3.89 -16.03 -4.30
N ALA A 19 3.25 -17.10 -4.79
CA ALA A 19 2.01 -17.55 -4.21
C ALA A 19 2.24 -17.51 -2.69
N GLN A 20 1.98 -16.35 -2.07
CA GLN A 20 1.85 -16.25 -0.65
C GLN A 20 0.65 -17.13 -0.35
N ALA A 21 0.92 -18.36 0.08
CA ALA A 21 0.02 -19.08 0.96
C ALA A 21 -0.52 -18.04 1.95
N GLY A 22 -1.81 -17.74 1.83
CA GLY A 22 -2.39 -16.48 2.30
C GLY A 22 -2.05 -16.24 3.77
N THR A 23 -1.05 -15.41 4.02
CA THR A 23 -0.79 -14.92 5.36
C THR A 23 -2.04 -14.16 5.75
N ALA A 24 -2.75 -14.65 6.77
CA ALA A 24 -3.94 -13.98 7.27
C ALA A 24 -3.62 -12.50 7.51
N VAL A 25 -4.39 -11.62 6.89
CA VAL A 25 -4.15 -10.18 6.99
C VAL A 25 -4.25 -9.80 8.46
N SER A 26 -3.18 -9.25 9.03
CA SER A 26 -3.18 -8.87 10.43
C SER A 26 -3.97 -7.57 10.65
N ASN A 27 -4.42 -7.32 11.88
CA ASN A 27 -5.03 -6.04 12.23
C ASN A 27 -4.07 -4.87 11.96
N PHE A 28 -2.77 -5.11 12.07
CA PHE A 28 -1.73 -4.14 11.71
C PHE A 28 -1.78 -3.79 10.21
N ASP A 29 -1.79 -4.79 9.32
CA ASP A 29 -1.85 -4.59 7.87
C ASP A 29 -3.12 -3.85 7.46
N PHE A 30 -4.26 -4.22 8.05
CA PHE A 30 -5.54 -3.55 7.83
C PHE A 30 -5.49 -2.06 8.23
N LEU A 31 -4.94 -1.76 9.41
CA LEU A 31 -4.80 -0.39 9.89
C LEU A 31 -3.75 0.41 9.10
N GLN A 32 -2.72 -0.25 8.57
CA GLN A 32 -1.72 0.37 7.72
C GLN A 32 -2.30 0.72 6.35
N ALA A 33 -3.05 -0.19 5.72
CA ALA A 33 -3.81 0.10 4.52
C ALA A 33 -4.77 1.28 4.71
N ALA A 34 -5.44 1.36 5.88
CA ALA A 34 -6.31 2.47 6.23
C ALA A 34 -5.55 3.81 6.27
N ARG A 35 -4.35 3.85 6.88
CA ARG A 35 -3.49 5.04 6.84
C ARG A 35 -3.06 5.40 5.42
N CYS A 36 -2.66 4.39 4.64
CA CYS A 36 -2.25 4.56 3.25
C CYS A 36 -3.36 5.11 2.34
N ARG A 37 -4.60 4.66 2.54
CA ARG A 37 -5.78 5.23 1.87
C ARG A 37 -5.91 6.72 2.17
N GLY A 38 -5.73 7.11 3.43
CA GLY A 38 -5.79 8.53 3.84
C GLY A 38 -4.74 9.37 3.13
N LEU A 39 -3.47 8.97 3.18
CA LEU A 39 -2.36 9.70 2.52
C LEU A 39 -2.48 9.75 1.00
N ALA A 40 -3.04 8.70 0.39
CA ALA A 40 -3.29 8.66 -1.04
C ALA A 40 -4.46 9.56 -1.46
N ALA A 41 -5.46 9.74 -0.59
CA ALA A 41 -6.60 10.61 -0.83
C ALA A 41 -6.32 12.10 -0.56
N SER A 42 -5.23 12.43 0.14
CA SER A 42 -4.85 13.81 0.45
C SER A 42 -4.57 14.65 -0.80
N GLU A 43 -5.21 15.81 -0.90
CA GLU A 43 -4.97 16.83 -1.92
C GLU A 43 -3.60 17.48 -1.73
N GLY A 44 -3.22 17.75 -0.47
CA GLY A 44 -1.93 18.36 -0.13
C GLY A 44 -0.71 17.55 -0.57
N LEU A 45 -0.87 16.23 -0.77
CA LEU A 45 0.19 15.31 -1.24
C LEU A 45 0.09 15.00 -2.75
N GLY A 46 -0.89 15.56 -3.46
CA GLY A 46 -1.23 15.19 -4.83
C GLY A 46 -1.95 13.85 -4.86
N LYS A 47 -3.28 13.90 -4.86
CA LYS A 47 -4.21 12.77 -4.79
C LYS A 47 -3.84 11.65 -5.77
N LEU A 48 -3.83 10.41 -5.29
CA LEU A 48 -3.61 9.20 -6.08
C LEU A 48 -4.90 8.40 -6.22
N ASP A 49 -4.89 7.42 -7.12
CA ASP A 49 -5.95 6.41 -7.15
C ASP A 49 -5.92 5.57 -5.86
N THR A 50 -7.09 5.34 -5.29
CA THR A 50 -7.25 4.59 -4.04
C THR A 50 -8.10 3.34 -4.21
N ALA A 51 -8.55 3.02 -5.43
CA ALA A 51 -9.51 1.94 -5.68
C ALA A 51 -9.02 0.60 -5.16
N SER A 52 -7.73 0.28 -5.37
CA SER A 52 -7.10 -0.95 -4.88
C SER A 52 -7.10 -1.06 -3.36
N ILE A 53 -6.87 0.05 -2.65
CA ILE A 53 -6.85 0.07 -1.19
C ILE A 53 -8.28 0.00 -0.66
N ASP A 54 -9.23 0.67 -1.30
CA ASP A 54 -10.65 0.63 -0.93
C ASP A 54 -11.21 -0.79 -1.05
N ALA A 55 -10.91 -1.47 -2.17
CA ALA A 55 -11.28 -2.88 -2.38
C ALA A 55 -10.70 -3.78 -1.27
N PHE A 56 -9.40 -3.65 -0.96
CA PHE A 56 -8.76 -4.38 0.12
C PHE A 56 -9.43 -4.14 1.48
N LEU A 57 -9.64 -2.87 1.85
CA LEU A 57 -10.28 -2.53 3.11
C LEU A 57 -11.70 -3.08 3.18
N LYS A 58 -12.45 -3.05 2.08
CA LYS A 58 -13.81 -3.58 2.00
C LYS A 58 -13.86 -5.11 2.11
N GLN A 59 -12.89 -5.82 1.54
CA GLN A 59 -12.77 -7.28 1.68
C GLN A 59 -12.45 -7.67 3.13
N GLU A 60 -11.55 -6.93 3.77
CA GLU A 60 -11.06 -7.29 5.10
C GLU A 60 -11.96 -6.83 6.24
N THR A 61 -12.72 -5.73 6.07
CA THR A 61 -13.49 -5.08 7.15
C THR A 61 -14.54 -5.98 7.81
N GLY A 62 -15.13 -6.91 7.05
CA GLY A 62 -16.18 -7.80 7.56
C GLY A 62 -15.68 -8.77 8.63
N ASN A 63 -14.39 -9.12 8.58
CA ASN A 63 -13.75 -10.05 9.51
C ASN A 63 -13.10 -9.34 10.71
N ARG A 64 -13.32 -8.02 10.88
CA ARG A 64 -12.69 -7.21 11.93
C ARG A 64 -13.67 -6.85 13.03
N GLU A 65 -13.17 -6.88 14.26
CA GLU A 65 -13.91 -6.37 15.40
C GLU A 65 -14.20 -4.87 15.27
N LEU A 66 -15.32 -4.43 15.87
CA LEU A 66 -15.75 -3.04 15.89
C LEU A 66 -14.64 -2.02 16.24
N PRO A 67 -13.84 -2.20 17.32
CA PRO A 67 -12.76 -1.26 17.64
C PRO A 67 -11.70 -1.13 16.53
N ILE A 68 -11.40 -2.19 15.80
CA ILE A 68 -10.44 -2.17 14.69
C ILE A 68 -11.02 -1.41 13.50
N ARG A 69 -12.31 -1.61 13.20
CA ARG A 69 -13.03 -0.89 12.14
C ARG A 69 -13.10 0.61 12.42
N VAL A 70 -13.40 0.99 13.66
CA VAL A 70 -13.40 2.41 14.09
C VAL A 70 -11.99 2.99 13.99
N SER A 71 -10.98 2.26 14.44
CA SER A 71 -9.58 2.68 14.36
C SER A 71 -9.13 2.90 12.90
N ALA A 72 -9.56 2.06 11.97
CA ALA A 72 -9.27 2.22 10.55
C ALA A 72 -9.87 3.51 9.99
N ASN A 73 -11.14 3.79 10.27
CA ASN A 73 -11.80 5.03 9.84
C ASN A 73 -11.11 6.29 10.39
N ASN A 74 -10.70 6.25 11.66
CA ASN A 74 -9.94 7.32 12.28
C ASN A 74 -8.56 7.50 11.61
N LYS A 75 -7.87 6.40 11.29
CA LYS A 75 -6.59 6.46 10.56
C LYS A 75 -6.74 7.02 9.16
N ILE A 76 -7.79 6.65 8.42
CA ILE A 76 -8.08 7.21 7.09
C ILE A 76 -8.24 8.73 7.19
N THR A 77 -9.15 9.18 8.07
CA THR A 77 -9.48 10.60 8.20
C THR A 77 -8.30 11.40 8.74
N GLY A 78 -7.61 10.86 9.75
CA GLY A 78 -6.45 11.50 10.37
C GLY A 78 -5.28 11.63 9.39
N ALA A 79 -4.95 10.56 8.66
CA ALA A 79 -3.88 10.59 7.67
C ALA A 79 -4.22 11.49 6.48
N GLN A 80 -5.49 11.49 6.04
CA GLN A 80 -5.93 12.40 4.99
C GLN A 80 -5.72 13.86 5.39
N LYS A 81 -6.25 14.27 6.55
CA LYS A 81 -6.09 15.63 7.09
C LYS A 81 -4.63 15.99 7.33
N GLU A 82 -3.83 15.03 7.80
CA GLU A 82 -2.40 15.21 8.01
C GLU A 82 -1.68 15.48 6.69
N GLY A 83 -2.00 14.74 5.62
CA GLY A 83 -1.45 14.98 4.29
C GLY A 83 -1.97 16.26 3.63
N ASP A 84 -3.24 16.62 3.83
CA ASP A 84 -3.83 17.86 3.30
C ASP A 84 -3.18 19.11 3.88
N LYS A 85 -2.81 19.05 5.17
CA LYS A 85 -2.17 20.15 5.90
C LYS A 85 -0.64 20.06 5.89
N ALA A 86 -0.04 19.12 5.17
CA ALA A 86 1.40 18.93 5.22
C ALA A 86 2.15 19.91 4.34
N GLU A 87 3.16 20.55 4.92
CA GLU A 87 4.01 21.54 4.25
C GLU A 87 5.48 21.26 4.57
N GLY A 88 6.38 21.74 3.69
CA GLY A 88 7.84 21.56 3.80
C GLY A 88 8.26 20.12 4.14
N ALA A 89 9.17 19.98 5.11
CA ALA A 89 9.73 18.70 5.51
C ALA A 89 8.68 17.67 5.96
N LYS A 90 7.52 18.10 6.48
CA LYS A 90 6.43 17.18 6.85
C LYS A 90 5.80 16.56 5.60
N LYS A 91 5.60 17.36 4.56
CA LYS A 91 5.08 16.88 3.27
C LYS A 91 6.02 15.86 2.65
N GLU A 92 7.32 16.13 2.64
CA GLU A 92 8.34 15.21 2.11
C GLU A 92 8.36 13.88 2.87
N LYS A 93 8.24 13.90 4.20
CA LYS A 93 8.13 12.68 5.01
C LYS A 93 6.88 11.86 4.69
N LEU A 94 5.72 12.50 4.56
CA LEU A 94 4.48 11.79 4.22
C LEU A 94 4.49 11.26 2.78
N LEU A 95 5.12 11.97 1.86
CA LEU A 95 5.35 11.49 0.50
C LEU A 95 6.26 10.25 0.50
N ALA A 96 7.33 10.25 1.29
CA ALA A 96 8.20 9.09 1.46
C ALA A 96 7.49 7.90 2.12
N GLU A 97 6.62 8.15 3.10
CA GLU A 97 5.79 7.10 3.70
C GLU A 97 4.83 6.50 2.65
N ARG A 98 4.19 7.36 1.86
CA ARG A 98 3.27 6.96 0.80
C ARG A 98 3.98 6.18 -0.31
N SER A 99 5.16 6.62 -0.75
CA SER A 99 5.90 5.94 -1.83
C SER A 99 6.65 4.70 -1.35
N GLY A 100 7.00 4.63 -0.06
CA GLY A 100 7.65 3.47 0.54
C GLY A 100 6.64 2.46 1.04
N VAL A 101 6.12 2.70 2.25
CA VAL A 101 5.26 1.76 2.99
C VAL A 101 3.95 1.48 2.26
N CYS A 102 3.34 2.52 1.67
CA CYS A 102 2.05 2.35 1.01
C CYS A 102 2.13 1.79 -0.41
N SER A 103 3.33 1.65 -0.98
CA SER A 103 3.50 1.07 -2.33
C SER A 103 2.91 -0.34 -2.44
N ALA A 104 3.02 -1.15 -1.38
CA ALA A 104 2.49 -2.51 -1.33
C ALA A 104 0.96 -2.56 -1.42
N PHE A 105 0.26 -1.51 -1.01
CA PHE A 105 -1.21 -1.40 -1.05
C PHE A 105 -1.68 -0.66 -2.30
N LEU A 106 -0.95 0.38 -2.73
CA LEU A 106 -1.25 1.15 -3.94
C LEU A 106 -1.10 0.31 -5.21
N ASN A 107 -0.11 -0.59 -5.25
CA ASN A 107 0.11 -1.48 -6.39
C ASN A 107 -0.64 -2.82 -6.28
N ARG A 108 -1.43 -3.04 -5.23
CA ARG A 108 -2.16 -4.31 -5.01
C ARG A 108 -3.42 -4.44 -5.88
N ALA A 109 -3.42 -3.82 -7.05
CA ALA A 109 -4.57 -3.71 -7.93
C ALA A 109 -4.99 -5.02 -8.64
N ALA A 110 -4.24 -6.12 -8.53
CA ALA A 110 -4.46 -7.23 -9.47
C ALA A 110 -4.37 -8.66 -8.91
N THR A 111 -3.96 -8.90 -7.66
CA THR A 111 -3.75 -10.30 -7.21
C THR A 111 -4.90 -10.87 -6.39
N GLY A 112 -5.89 -10.06 -6.00
CA GLY A 112 -7.08 -10.51 -5.25
C GLY A 112 -8.34 -10.73 -6.11
N ALA A 113 -8.37 -10.18 -7.33
CA ALA A 113 -9.51 -10.32 -8.25
C ALA A 113 -9.37 -11.49 -9.24
N ALA A 114 -8.19 -12.14 -9.31
CA ALA A 114 -7.90 -13.18 -10.28
C ALA A 114 -7.89 -14.62 -9.73
N VAL A 115 -8.53 -14.88 -8.58
CA VAL A 115 -8.60 -16.25 -8.00
C VAL A 115 -10.03 -16.80 -7.87
N ASN A 116 -11.04 -16.14 -8.47
CA ASN A 116 -12.40 -16.69 -8.55
C ASN A 116 -12.87 -16.91 -10.00
N THR A 117 -11.97 -17.41 -10.84
CA THR A 117 -12.33 -18.04 -12.12
C THR A 117 -11.35 -19.18 -12.36
N SER A 118 -11.68 -20.38 -11.88
CA SER A 118 -11.41 -21.65 -12.57
C SER A 118 -11.87 -22.85 -11.75
N ASN A 119 -13.00 -23.41 -12.21
CA ASN A 119 -13.49 -24.79 -12.11
C ASN A 119 -14.01 -25.30 -10.75
#